data_AF-F7RYA2-F1
#
_entry.id   AF-F7RYA2-F1
#
_cell.length_a   1.000
_cell.length_b   1.000
_cell.length_c   1.000
_cell.angle_alpha   90.00
_cell.angle_beta   90.00
_cell.angle_gamma   90.00
#
_symmetry.space_group_name_H-M   'P 1'
#
loop_
_entity.id
_entity.type
_entity.pdbx_description
1 polymer ?
#
loop_
_entity_poly.entity_id
_entity_poly.type
_entity_poly.pdbx_seq_one_letter_code
_entity_poly.pdbx_strand_id
1 'polypeptide(L)'
;MLNRYPLWKNLVILFVVLFAGLYALPNIYGEDYAVQISATRSGEVTLDTLSQVERTLERGGIQPIGVEYEGGQILVRVDSDDDQLAAREMLVSELGINYVVALNLAPATPDWLAAIGGEPLKLGLDLRGGVHFLMEVDMEEALMKIRDQMATSVRDRLRDERVRYRRVEESGNDVVIELRNADDYQSAVTSLRNQYQGYDLRTDASQNTITLEMTDQFLQDTRANAIDQNITILRNRVDELGVAEPVIQRQGQDRIVVELPGIQDTARAKEILGATATLEFRFQDTQNDLQDAMAGRVPFGSRLYDMRGGGQVLLQNQIILTGDHIVDASVGYDESNRPQVNISLDSAGGRLMTQATRGNVGEPMATVFIEFIATGETTDEGRIAFERVEEVVSVATIQAVLGSNFRITGVGSAQDAQNLALLLRAGALIAPIQIVEERTVGPSLGAENVKAGLTAIVAGFILVLLFMGIYYRKFGLVANLALLTNLVMIVGIMSLVPGATLTMPGMAGIVLTVGMAVDANVIIFERIREELLEGRSPQQAIARGYENAFSTIADANITTLITALILFAVGTGSIKGFAVTLAIGIVTSMFTAIAGTRAVINLVWGRQKRLTKLSI
;
A
#
# COMPACT_ATOMS: atom_id res chain seq x y z
N MET A 1 -2.36 20.98 -52.00
CA MET A 1 -1.65 22.07 -51.29
C MET A 1 -0.74 21.41 -50.27
N LEU A 2 0.57 21.65 -50.32
CA LEU A 2 1.57 20.88 -49.56
C LEU A 2 1.38 20.88 -48.02
N ASN A 3 0.70 21.89 -47.45
CA ASN A 3 0.59 22.10 -46.00
C ASN A 3 -0.86 22.09 -45.45
N ARG A 4 -1.75 21.23 -45.96
CA ARG A 4 -3.07 21.03 -45.34
C ARG A 4 -3.14 19.71 -44.58
N TYR A 5 -3.18 19.79 -43.25
CA TYR A 5 -3.68 18.68 -42.45
C TYR A 5 -5.14 18.39 -42.83
N PRO A 6 -5.53 17.12 -43.03
CA PRO A 6 -6.93 16.75 -43.08
C PRO A 6 -7.67 17.24 -41.83
N LEU A 7 -8.91 17.72 -41.99
CA LEU A 7 -9.71 18.25 -40.88
C LEU A 7 -9.82 17.26 -39.71
N TRP A 8 -9.94 15.96 -40.00
CA TRP A 8 -9.99 14.93 -38.98
C TRP A 8 -8.72 14.88 -38.10
N LYS A 9 -7.52 15.11 -38.66
CA LYS A 9 -6.28 15.13 -37.87
C LYS A 9 -6.24 16.30 -36.90
N ASN A 10 -6.69 17.47 -37.34
CA ASN A 10 -6.79 18.65 -36.46
C ASN A 10 -7.85 18.46 -35.37
N LEU A 11 -8.97 17.81 -35.69
CA LEU A 11 -10.01 17.47 -34.70
C LEU A 11 -9.50 16.48 -33.66
N VAL A 12 -8.73 15.47 -34.07
CA VAL A 12 -8.10 14.52 -33.14
C VAL A 12 -7.11 15.24 -32.21
N ILE A 13 -6.26 16.11 -32.74
CA ILE A 13 -5.32 16.89 -31.91
C ILE A 13 -6.07 17.75 -30.90
N LEU A 14 -7.10 18.46 -31.34
CA LEU A 14 -7.92 19.29 -30.46
C LEU A 14 -8.63 18.45 -29.39
N PHE A 15 -9.16 17.29 -29.75
CA PHE A 15 -9.81 16.37 -28.81
C PHE A 15 -8.83 15.88 -27.75
N VAL A 16 -7.62 15.45 -28.14
CA VAL A 16 -6.58 15.00 -27.18
C VAL A 16 -6.20 16.12 -26.21
N VAL A 17 -6.03 17.34 -26.71
CA VAL A 17 -5.68 18.50 -25.87
C VAL A 17 -6.83 18.86 -24.91
N LEU A 18 -8.07 18.88 -25.39
CA LEU A 18 -9.24 19.16 -24.55
C LEU A 18 -9.47 18.06 -23.51
N PHE A 19 -9.27 16.79 -23.88
CA PHE A 19 -9.37 15.66 -22.98
C PHE A 19 -8.34 15.78 -21.86
N ALA A 20 -7.06 15.96 -22.20
CA ALA A 20 -6.02 16.15 -21.20
C ALA A 20 -6.25 17.41 -20.36
N GLY A 21 -6.76 18.50 -20.96
CA GLY A 21 -7.13 19.71 -20.24
C GLY A 21 -8.24 19.48 -19.22
N LEU A 22 -9.27 18.69 -19.57
CA LEU A 22 -10.37 18.33 -18.68
C LEU A 22 -9.87 17.59 -17.43
N TYR A 23 -8.99 16.62 -17.60
CA TYR A 23 -8.37 15.87 -16.49
C TYR A 23 -7.30 16.67 -15.74
N ALA A 24 -6.83 17.80 -16.28
CA ALA A 24 -5.92 18.69 -15.56
C ALA A 24 -6.67 19.68 -14.64
N LEU A 25 -7.95 19.98 -14.91
CA LEU A 25 -8.76 20.94 -14.14
C LEU A 25 -8.85 20.68 -12.62
N PRO A 26 -8.98 19.42 -12.13
CA PRO A 26 -9.05 19.13 -10.70
C PRO A 26 -7.90 19.77 -9.89
N ASN A 27 -6.71 19.84 -10.47
CA ASN A 27 -5.51 20.40 -9.83
C ASN A 27 -5.57 21.91 -9.54
N ILE A 28 -6.53 22.64 -10.13
CA ILE A 28 -6.70 24.08 -9.91
C ILE A 28 -7.49 24.34 -8.62
N TYR A 29 -8.33 23.39 -8.20
CA TYR A 29 -9.22 23.56 -7.05
C TYR A 29 -8.51 23.38 -5.71
N GLY A 30 -7.37 22.68 -5.68
CA GLY A 30 -6.59 22.45 -4.46
C GLY A 30 -7.19 21.37 -3.56
N GLU A 31 -6.86 21.44 -2.27
CA GLU A 31 -7.30 20.49 -1.24
C GLU A 31 -7.95 21.26 -0.09
N ASP A 32 -9.08 20.77 0.40
CA ASP A 32 -9.76 21.25 1.60
C ASP A 32 -9.26 20.46 2.81
N TYR A 33 -9.14 21.13 3.95
CA TYR A 33 -8.92 20.44 5.23
C TYR A 33 -10.15 19.61 5.57
N ALA A 34 -9.96 18.33 5.88
CA ALA A 34 -11.08 17.42 6.09
C ALA A 34 -10.88 16.51 7.30
N VAL A 35 -11.97 16.20 7.99
CA VAL A 35 -11.99 15.15 9.02
C VAL A 35 -12.75 13.98 8.44
N GLN A 36 -12.08 12.84 8.35
CA GLN A 36 -12.65 11.61 7.83
C GLN A 36 -13.05 10.72 9.00
N ILE A 37 -14.28 10.23 8.94
CA ILE A 37 -14.90 9.39 9.95
C ILE A 37 -15.26 8.08 9.28
N SER A 38 -14.51 7.03 9.58
CA SER A 38 -14.81 5.67 9.14
C SER A 38 -15.38 4.88 10.31
N ALA A 39 -16.33 3.98 10.03
CA ALA A 39 -16.71 3.01 11.05
C ALA A 39 -15.57 1.99 11.22
N THR A 40 -15.34 1.60 12.47
CA THR A 40 -14.65 0.33 12.75
C THR A 40 -15.54 -0.82 12.28
N ARG A 41 -14.99 -2.00 11.97
CA ARG A 41 -15.72 -3.14 11.39
C ARG A 41 -17.00 -3.57 12.14
N SER A 42 -17.18 -3.15 13.39
CA SER A 42 -18.38 -3.35 14.22
C SER A 42 -19.43 -2.24 14.17
N GLY A 43 -19.15 -1.10 13.53
CA GLY A 43 -20.08 0.00 13.32
C GLY A 43 -20.51 0.12 11.87
N GLU A 44 -21.69 0.69 11.62
CA GLU A 44 -22.06 1.19 10.30
C GLU A 44 -22.13 2.71 10.36
N VAL A 45 -21.59 3.37 9.34
CA VAL A 45 -21.81 4.79 9.14
C VAL A 45 -23.19 4.94 8.48
N THR A 46 -24.16 5.39 9.25
CA THR A 46 -25.54 5.62 8.82
C THR A 46 -25.85 7.12 8.71
N LEU A 47 -27.01 7.46 8.12
CA LEU A 47 -27.52 8.84 8.06
C LEU A 47 -27.74 9.45 9.47
N ASP A 48 -28.00 8.62 10.48
CA ASP A 48 -28.15 9.06 11.87
C ASP A 48 -26.81 9.53 12.45
N THR A 49 -25.71 8.83 12.14
CA THR A 49 -24.35 9.28 12.47
C THR A 49 -24.00 10.59 11.79
N LEU A 50 -24.39 10.79 10.53
CA LEU A 50 -24.17 12.06 9.83
C LEU A 50 -24.89 13.21 10.55
N SER A 51 -26.16 12.98 10.93
CA SER A 51 -26.94 13.96 11.71
C SER A 51 -26.35 14.20 13.11
N GLN A 52 -25.65 13.23 13.69
CA GLN A 52 -24.94 13.38 14.96
C GLN A 52 -23.66 14.20 14.79
N VAL A 53 -22.90 13.95 13.73
CA VAL A 53 -21.69 14.70 13.36
C VAL A 53 -22.02 16.18 13.14
N GLU A 54 -23.04 16.48 12.34
CA GLU A 54 -23.49 17.86 12.09
C GLU A 54 -23.85 18.59 13.39
N ARG A 55 -24.64 17.96 14.27
CA ARG A 55 -25.02 18.56 15.57
C ARG A 55 -23.83 18.77 16.51
N THR A 56 -22.78 17.98 16.39
CA THR A 56 -21.57 18.12 17.20
C THR A 56 -20.71 19.27 16.69
N LEU A 57 -20.58 19.41 15.37
CA LEU A 57 -19.87 20.54 14.75
C LEU A 57 -20.58 21.87 15.04
N GLU A 58 -21.91 21.91 14.95
CA GLU A 58 -22.71 23.09 15.29
C GLU A 58 -22.55 23.50 16.77
N ARG A 59 -22.53 22.53 17.69
CA ARG A 59 -22.26 22.79 19.12
C ARG A 59 -20.87 23.37 19.36
N GLY A 60 -19.89 22.93 18.56
CA GLY A 60 -18.51 23.41 18.58
C GLY A 60 -18.30 24.77 17.92
N GLY A 61 -19.31 25.31 17.23
CA GLY A 61 -19.20 26.57 16.48
C GLY A 61 -18.41 26.46 15.18
N ILE A 62 -18.13 25.24 14.69
CA ILE A 62 -17.43 25.00 13.43
C ILE A 62 -18.46 24.94 12.31
N GLN A 63 -18.31 25.78 11.29
CA GLN A 63 -19.13 25.73 10.09
C GLN A 63 -18.41 24.91 9.02
N PRO A 64 -18.82 23.65 8.78
CA PRO A 64 -18.21 22.86 7.72
C PRO A 64 -18.58 23.43 6.35
N ILE A 65 -17.62 23.39 5.41
CA ILE A 65 -17.84 23.69 3.98
C ILE A 65 -18.86 22.70 3.41
N GLY A 66 -18.76 21.44 3.83
CA GLY A 66 -19.67 20.37 3.48
C GLY A 66 -19.46 19.15 4.37
N VAL A 67 -20.52 18.37 4.56
CA VAL A 67 -20.48 17.06 5.19
C VAL A 67 -21.04 16.07 4.19
N GLU A 68 -20.17 15.19 3.70
CA GLU A 68 -20.50 14.23 2.65
C GLU A 68 -20.44 12.82 3.20
N TYR A 69 -21.31 11.95 2.69
CA TYR A 69 -21.27 10.52 2.97
C TYR A 69 -20.82 9.80 1.70
N GLU A 70 -19.59 9.27 1.71
CA GLU A 70 -19.00 8.53 0.59
C GLU A 70 -18.48 7.18 1.07
N GLY A 71 -18.83 6.10 0.36
CA GLY A 71 -18.20 4.78 0.54
C GLY A 71 -18.34 4.15 1.93
N GLY A 72 -19.34 4.53 2.73
CA GLY A 72 -19.47 4.05 4.12
C GLY A 72 -18.65 4.85 5.13
N GLN A 73 -18.27 6.07 4.78
CA GLN A 73 -17.50 6.99 5.61
C GLN A 73 -18.13 8.40 5.53
N ILE A 74 -17.95 9.21 6.57
CA ILE A 74 -18.35 10.62 6.57
C ILE A 74 -17.09 11.47 6.40
N LEU A 75 -17.15 12.39 5.45
CA LEU A 75 -16.11 13.37 5.20
C LEU A 75 -16.63 14.75 5.58
N VAL A 76 -16.02 15.36 6.59
CA VAL A 76 -16.33 16.73 7.04
C VAL A 76 -15.26 17.66 6.49
N ARG A 77 -15.60 18.57 5.58
CA ARG A 77 -14.68 19.56 5.04
C ARG A 77 -14.76 20.86 5.85
N VAL A 78 -13.62 21.46 6.17
CA VAL A 78 -13.48 22.68 6.97
C VAL A 78 -12.49 23.65 6.31
N ASP A 79 -12.60 24.94 6.64
CA ASP A 79 -11.79 26.01 6.01
C ASP A 79 -10.35 26.10 6.54
N SER A 80 -10.07 25.58 7.74
CA SER A 80 -8.77 25.77 8.40
C SER A 80 -8.24 24.53 9.14
N ASP A 81 -6.91 24.45 9.29
CA ASP A 81 -6.20 23.42 10.07
C ASP A 81 -6.59 23.45 11.56
N ASP A 82 -6.78 24.65 12.12
CA ASP A 82 -7.22 24.82 13.52
C ASP A 82 -8.65 24.25 13.71
N ASP A 83 -9.56 24.53 12.78
CA ASP A 83 -10.92 23.99 12.79
C ASP A 83 -10.91 22.47 12.56
N GLN A 84 -9.98 21.95 11.75
CA GLN A 84 -9.83 20.53 11.49
C GLN A 84 -9.42 19.77 12.75
N LEU A 85 -8.45 20.32 13.50
CA LEU A 85 -7.98 19.73 14.75
C LEU A 85 -9.08 19.77 15.83
N ALA A 86 -9.75 20.92 15.96
CA ALA A 86 -10.86 21.09 16.91
C ALA A 86 -12.04 20.16 16.57
N ALA A 87 -12.39 20.04 15.29
CA ALA A 87 -13.43 19.12 14.82
C ALA A 87 -13.07 17.67 15.17
N ARG A 88 -11.83 17.24 14.92
CA ARG A 88 -11.38 15.90 15.28
C ARG A 88 -11.53 15.63 16.77
N GLU A 89 -11.05 16.51 17.65
CA GLU A 89 -11.11 16.29 19.10
C GLU A 89 -12.56 16.14 19.59
N MET A 90 -13.47 17.00 19.11
CA MET A 90 -14.89 16.91 19.44
C MET A 90 -15.53 15.62 18.93
N LEU A 91 -15.27 15.26 17.67
CA LEU A 91 -15.83 14.08 17.04
C LEU A 91 -15.33 12.79 17.68
N VAL A 92 -14.06 12.70 18.05
CA VAL A 92 -13.50 11.56 18.81
C VAL A 92 -14.23 11.41 20.15
N SER A 93 -14.48 12.51 20.85
CA SER A 93 -15.14 12.47 22.16
C SER A 93 -16.61 12.05 22.10
N GLU A 94 -17.34 12.43 21.05
CA GLU A 94 -18.78 12.17 20.93
C GLU A 94 -19.11 10.83 20.25
N LEU A 95 -18.36 10.46 19.21
CA LEU A 95 -18.61 9.22 18.44
C LEU A 95 -18.05 7.98 19.15
N GLY A 96 -17.07 8.15 20.03
CA GLY A 96 -16.48 7.07 20.80
C GLY A 96 -15.77 6.04 19.94
N ILE A 97 -15.61 4.83 20.50
CA ILE A 97 -14.69 3.78 20.00
C ILE A 97 -15.16 3.04 18.74
N ASN A 98 -16.40 3.23 18.32
CA ASN A 98 -16.96 2.54 17.15
C ASN A 98 -16.55 3.20 15.83
N TYR A 99 -15.95 4.39 15.88
CA TYR A 99 -15.57 5.16 14.70
C TYR A 99 -14.12 5.62 14.82
N VAL A 100 -13.39 5.57 13.70
CA VAL A 100 -12.04 6.13 13.57
C VAL A 100 -12.18 7.52 12.97
N VAL A 101 -11.70 8.53 13.68
CA VAL A 101 -11.72 9.94 13.25
C VAL A 101 -10.29 10.37 12.93
N ALA A 102 -10.00 10.52 11.64
CA ALA A 102 -8.69 10.86 11.10
C ALA A 102 -8.68 12.24 10.45
N LEU A 103 -7.53 12.92 10.52
CA LEU A 103 -7.29 14.14 9.76
C LEU A 103 -6.96 13.72 8.32
N ASN A 104 -7.57 14.38 7.34
CA ASN A 104 -7.39 14.14 5.92
C ASN A 104 -7.32 15.47 5.14
N LEU A 105 -6.75 15.45 3.94
CA LEU A 105 -6.84 16.52 2.96
C LEU A 105 -7.67 16.01 1.79
N ALA A 106 -8.88 16.52 1.65
CA ALA A 106 -9.79 16.09 0.60
C ALA A 106 -9.62 16.95 -0.65
N PRO A 107 -9.62 16.38 -1.86
CA PRO A 107 -9.68 17.16 -3.09
C PRO A 107 -10.89 18.10 -3.10
N ALA A 108 -10.68 19.40 -3.30
CA ALA A 108 -11.75 20.39 -3.47
C ALA A 108 -12.42 20.31 -4.86
N THR A 109 -12.34 19.14 -5.50
CA THR A 109 -12.73 18.94 -6.89
C THR A 109 -14.26 18.84 -7.00
N PRO A 110 -14.91 19.60 -7.90
CA PRO A 110 -16.36 19.51 -8.09
C PRO A 110 -16.85 18.09 -8.42
N ASP A 111 -18.01 17.70 -7.89
CA ASP A 111 -18.59 16.36 -8.05
C ASP A 111 -18.72 15.91 -9.52
N TRP A 112 -19.01 16.84 -10.43
CA TRP A 112 -19.13 16.52 -11.86
C TRP A 112 -17.79 16.14 -12.51
N LEU A 113 -16.66 16.64 -11.99
CA LEU A 113 -15.31 16.26 -12.40
C LEU A 113 -14.91 14.93 -11.77
N ALA A 114 -15.23 14.73 -10.49
CA ALA A 114 -15.00 13.47 -9.80
C ALA A 114 -15.78 12.32 -10.47
N ALA A 115 -17.03 12.55 -10.88
CA ALA A 115 -17.88 11.56 -11.54
C ALA A 115 -17.35 11.06 -12.90
N ILE A 116 -16.48 11.82 -13.57
CA ILE A 116 -15.82 11.41 -14.81
C ILE A 116 -14.40 10.83 -14.56
N GLY A 117 -14.04 10.60 -13.30
CA GLY A 117 -12.73 10.10 -12.87
C GLY A 117 -11.63 11.16 -12.88
N GLY A 118 -11.99 12.44 -12.80
CA GLY A 118 -11.04 13.54 -12.71
C GLY A 118 -10.58 13.76 -11.27
N GLU A 119 -9.56 13.02 -10.83
CA GLU A 119 -8.89 13.22 -9.55
C GLU A 119 -7.70 14.20 -9.71
N PRO A 120 -7.33 14.97 -8.67
CA PRO A 120 -6.09 15.75 -8.71
C PRO A 120 -4.85 14.84 -8.66
N LEU A 121 -3.70 15.43 -8.96
CA LEU A 121 -2.40 14.79 -8.85
C LEU A 121 -2.13 14.34 -7.42
N LYS A 122 -1.85 13.06 -7.24
CA LYS A 122 -1.42 12.53 -5.94
C LYS A 122 -0.03 13.05 -5.62
N LEU A 123 0.13 13.69 -4.46
CA LEU A 123 1.42 14.19 -4.00
C LEU A 123 2.14 13.11 -3.19
N GLY A 124 3.42 12.89 -3.47
CA GLY A 124 4.26 11.96 -2.72
C GLY A 124 4.66 12.48 -1.35
N LEU A 125 5.29 11.61 -0.57
CA LEU A 125 5.74 11.88 0.80
C LEU A 125 6.60 13.16 0.92
N ASP A 126 7.52 13.39 -0.02
CA ASP A 126 8.41 14.56 -0.01
C ASP A 126 7.68 15.91 -0.12
N LEU A 127 6.43 15.88 -0.61
CA LEU A 127 5.60 17.07 -0.86
C LEU A 127 4.49 17.24 0.18
N ARG A 128 3.85 16.14 0.62
CA ARG A 128 2.81 16.16 1.66
C ARG A 128 3.34 16.04 3.09
N GLY A 129 4.58 15.58 3.26
CA GLY A 129 5.10 15.15 4.56
C GLY A 129 4.53 13.78 4.98
N GLY A 130 5.08 13.19 6.04
CA GLY A 130 4.70 11.88 6.58
C GLY A 130 5.90 11.03 6.99
N VAL A 131 5.74 9.70 6.91
CA VAL A 131 6.79 8.72 7.23
C VAL A 131 7.04 7.71 6.12
N HIS A 132 8.31 7.31 5.98
CA HIS A 132 8.78 6.21 5.15
C HIS A 132 9.47 5.17 6.04
N PHE A 133 8.96 3.94 6.02
CA PHE A 133 9.56 2.78 6.66
C PHE A 133 10.07 1.80 5.61
N LEU A 134 11.33 1.39 5.72
CA LEU A 134 11.81 0.17 5.09
C LEU A 134 11.75 -0.93 6.13
N MET A 135 10.94 -1.95 5.87
CA MET A 135 10.71 -3.08 6.75
C MET A 135 11.35 -4.33 6.14
N GLU A 136 12.02 -5.16 6.93
CA GLU A 136 12.56 -6.45 6.52
C GLU A 136 11.78 -7.56 7.24
N VAL A 137 11.36 -8.57 6.47
CA VAL A 137 10.56 -9.69 6.94
C VAL A 137 11.49 -10.84 7.35
N ASP A 138 11.23 -11.44 8.51
CA ASP A 138 11.93 -12.65 8.95
C ASP A 138 11.45 -13.87 8.13
N MET A 139 12.17 -14.15 7.05
CA MET A 139 11.82 -15.25 6.15
C MET A 139 12.08 -16.62 6.78
N GLU A 140 12.90 -16.72 7.82
CA GLU A 140 13.18 -17.99 8.48
C GLU A 140 11.99 -18.39 9.35
N GLU A 141 11.45 -17.45 10.12
CA GLU A 141 10.23 -17.65 10.90
C GLU A 141 9.03 -17.95 9.98
N ALA A 142 8.90 -17.24 8.85
CA ALA A 142 7.84 -17.51 7.87
C ALA A 142 7.90 -18.95 7.35
N LEU A 143 9.10 -19.42 6.98
CA LEU A 143 9.31 -20.77 6.48
C LEU A 143 9.08 -21.81 7.57
N MET A 144 9.48 -21.53 8.81
CA MET A 144 9.19 -22.39 9.96
C MET A 144 7.69 -22.56 10.19
N LYS A 145 6.91 -21.46 10.20
CA LYS A 145 5.45 -21.52 10.36
C LYS A 145 4.79 -22.35 9.25
N ILE A 146 5.25 -22.21 8.01
CA ILE A 146 4.74 -22.98 6.86
C ILE A 146 5.12 -24.47 6.98
N ARG A 147 6.32 -24.79 7.48
CA ARG A 147 6.73 -26.17 7.76
C ARG A 147 5.90 -26.80 8.87
N ASP A 148 5.54 -26.07 9.93
CA ASP A 148 4.69 -26.61 11.00
C ASP A 148 3.26 -26.84 10.53
N GLN A 149 2.71 -25.93 9.73
CA GLN A 149 1.42 -26.14 9.06
C GLN A 149 1.46 -27.37 8.16
N MET A 150 2.55 -27.54 7.41
CA MET A 150 2.77 -28.71 6.56
C MET A 150 2.86 -29.99 7.39
N ALA A 151 3.69 -30.03 8.45
CA ALA A 151 3.83 -31.17 9.34
C ALA A 151 2.49 -31.55 9.98
N THR A 152 1.69 -30.56 10.37
CA THR A 152 0.33 -30.77 10.89
C THR A 152 -0.60 -31.35 9.85
N SER A 153 -0.61 -30.81 8.62
CA SER A 153 -1.42 -31.35 7.52
C SER A 153 -1.05 -32.80 7.18
N VAL A 154 0.23 -33.14 7.25
CA VAL A 154 0.74 -34.50 7.06
C VAL A 154 0.26 -35.42 8.18
N ARG A 155 0.34 -34.99 9.45
CA ARG A 155 -0.17 -35.76 10.61
C ARG A 155 -1.66 -36.07 10.46
N ASP A 156 -2.47 -35.07 10.12
CA ASP A 156 -3.91 -35.23 9.93
C ASP A 156 -4.23 -36.18 8.78
N ARG A 157 -3.50 -36.07 7.66
CA ARG A 157 -3.68 -36.97 6.51
C ARG A 157 -3.35 -38.42 6.85
N LEU A 158 -2.22 -38.66 7.51
CA LEU A 158 -1.83 -40.01 7.93
C LEU A 158 -2.87 -40.60 8.88
N ARG A 159 -3.48 -39.78 9.74
CA ARG A 159 -4.56 -40.20 10.63
C ARG A 159 -5.85 -40.56 9.88
N ASP A 160 -6.25 -39.74 8.90
CA ASP A 160 -7.44 -39.99 8.06
C ASP A 160 -7.32 -41.30 7.28
N GLU A 161 -6.12 -41.58 6.76
CA GLU A 161 -5.82 -42.80 6.03
C GLU A 161 -5.45 -43.99 6.93
N ARG A 162 -5.48 -43.78 8.26
CA ARG A 162 -5.20 -44.79 9.29
C ARG A 162 -3.78 -45.37 9.22
N VAL A 163 -2.84 -44.61 8.67
CA VAL A 163 -1.41 -44.97 8.61
C VAL A 163 -0.76 -44.64 9.95
N ARG A 164 -0.05 -45.61 10.53
CA ARG A 164 0.57 -45.44 11.86
C ARG A 164 2.00 -44.90 11.73
N TYR A 165 2.23 -43.70 12.23
CA TYR A 165 3.56 -43.09 12.31
C TYR A 165 4.17 -43.19 13.72
N ARG A 166 5.50 -43.07 13.80
CA ARG A 166 6.25 -42.86 15.05
C ARG A 166 6.37 -41.38 15.35
N ARG A 167 6.80 -40.61 14.35
CA ARG A 167 7.18 -39.21 14.49
C ARG A 167 6.99 -38.49 13.16
N VAL A 168 6.52 -37.26 13.23
CA VAL A 168 6.51 -36.29 12.13
C VAL A 168 7.11 -35.02 12.71
N GLU A 169 8.34 -34.72 12.33
CA GLU A 169 9.11 -33.60 12.86
C GLU A 169 9.76 -32.82 11.72
N GLU A 170 10.02 -31.55 11.98
CA GLU A 170 10.78 -30.68 11.09
C GLU A 170 12.28 -30.90 11.34
N SER A 171 13.05 -30.98 10.25
CA SER A 171 14.51 -31.11 10.32
C SER A 171 15.14 -30.21 9.28
N GLY A 172 15.70 -29.09 9.72
CA GLY A 172 16.24 -28.08 8.80
C GLY A 172 15.15 -27.58 7.84
N ASN A 173 15.36 -27.71 6.54
CA ASN A 173 14.39 -27.31 5.51
C ASN A 173 13.34 -28.39 5.16
N ASP A 174 13.39 -29.53 5.84
CA ASP A 174 12.61 -30.70 5.46
C ASP A 174 11.60 -31.10 6.53
N VAL A 175 10.53 -31.78 6.11
CA VAL A 175 9.63 -32.49 7.02
C VAL A 175 9.95 -33.98 6.97
N VAL A 176 10.36 -34.54 8.11
CA VAL A 176 10.77 -35.94 8.25
C VAL A 176 9.67 -36.74 8.92
N ILE A 177 9.26 -37.82 8.25
CA ILE A 177 8.19 -38.72 8.66
C ILE A 177 8.81 -40.08 8.95
N GLU A 178 8.79 -40.51 10.21
CA GLU A 178 9.23 -41.84 10.62
C GLU A 178 8.03 -42.76 10.80
N LEU A 179 8.03 -43.89 10.10
CA LEU A 179 6.91 -44.84 10.09
C LEU A 179 7.20 -46.09 10.93
N ARG A 180 6.14 -46.74 11.42
CA ARG A 180 6.30 -47.90 12.31
C ARG A 180 6.77 -49.13 11.53
N ASN A 181 6.10 -49.45 10.43
CA ASN A 181 6.27 -50.68 9.68
C ASN A 181 6.45 -50.42 8.17
N ALA A 182 6.92 -51.43 7.43
CA ALA A 182 7.08 -51.36 5.97
C ALA A 182 5.74 -51.20 5.21
N ASP A 183 4.66 -51.80 5.72
CA ASP A 183 3.31 -51.68 5.11
C ASP A 183 2.75 -50.25 5.24
N ASP A 184 2.95 -49.63 6.42
CA ASP A 184 2.60 -48.23 6.70
C ASP A 184 3.43 -47.29 5.81
N TYR A 185 4.71 -47.61 5.59
CA TYR A 185 5.61 -46.89 4.68
C TYR A 185 5.13 -46.90 3.23
N GLN A 186 4.77 -48.06 2.70
CA GLN A 186 4.31 -48.16 1.32
C GLN A 186 2.98 -47.41 1.10
N SER A 187 2.10 -47.46 2.10
CA SER A 187 0.84 -46.72 2.10
C SER A 187 1.08 -45.20 2.13
N ALA A 188 1.93 -44.72 3.05
CA ALA A 188 2.29 -43.30 3.13
C ALA A 188 2.94 -42.77 1.84
N VAL A 189 3.90 -43.49 1.25
CA VAL A 189 4.53 -43.08 -0.01
C VAL A 189 3.50 -42.91 -1.12
N THR A 190 2.52 -43.83 -1.21
CA THR A 190 1.46 -43.78 -2.24
C THR A 190 0.58 -42.56 -2.07
N SER A 191 0.22 -42.23 -0.83
CA SER A 191 -0.67 -41.12 -0.51
C SER A 191 0.00 -39.76 -0.64
N LEU A 192 1.29 -39.65 -0.30
CA LEU A 192 2.01 -38.38 -0.30
C LEU A 192 2.51 -38.00 -1.70
N ARG A 193 2.83 -38.98 -2.58
CA ARG A 193 3.50 -38.76 -3.87
C ARG A 193 2.77 -37.83 -4.85
N ASN A 194 1.44 -37.79 -4.84
CA ASN A 194 0.65 -37.03 -5.82
C ASN A 194 0.03 -35.74 -5.27
N GLN A 195 0.15 -35.50 -3.96
CA GLN A 195 -0.61 -34.45 -3.28
C GLN A 195 0.22 -33.19 -3.02
N TYR A 196 1.53 -33.34 -2.79
CA TYR A 196 2.43 -32.23 -2.44
C TYR A 196 3.25 -31.79 -3.66
N GLN A 197 2.59 -31.11 -4.59
CA GLN A 197 3.27 -30.46 -5.72
C GLN A 197 4.19 -29.34 -5.17
N GLY A 198 5.46 -29.33 -5.58
CA GLY A 198 6.46 -28.38 -5.09
C GLY A 198 7.41 -28.93 -4.03
N TYR A 199 7.20 -30.17 -3.58
CA TYR A 199 8.10 -30.90 -2.69
C TYR A 199 8.73 -32.11 -3.39
N ASP A 200 10.02 -32.31 -3.19
CA ASP A 200 10.72 -33.53 -3.56
C ASP A 200 10.61 -34.55 -2.43
N LEU A 201 10.01 -35.69 -2.76
CA LEU A 201 9.81 -36.79 -1.83
C LEU A 201 11.03 -37.73 -1.88
N ARG A 202 11.91 -37.62 -0.88
CA ARG A 202 13.02 -38.55 -0.65
C ARG A 202 12.55 -39.68 0.27
N THR A 203 12.80 -40.92 -0.14
CA THR A 203 12.29 -42.09 0.57
C THR A 203 13.42 -43.02 0.94
N ASP A 204 13.55 -43.35 2.23
CA ASP A 204 14.49 -44.34 2.73
C ASP A 204 13.73 -45.57 3.28
N ALA A 205 13.67 -46.61 2.45
CA ALA A 205 13.02 -47.87 2.79
C ALA A 205 13.76 -48.67 3.87
N SER A 206 15.04 -48.37 4.14
CA SER A 206 15.82 -49.08 5.16
C SER A 206 15.51 -48.59 6.58
N GLN A 207 15.16 -47.31 6.71
CA GLN A 207 14.82 -46.67 7.98
C GLN A 207 13.31 -46.44 8.16
N ASN A 208 12.49 -46.76 7.16
CA ASN A 208 11.06 -46.43 7.08
C ASN A 208 10.82 -44.92 7.22
N THR A 209 11.68 -44.11 6.60
CA THR A 209 11.67 -42.65 6.70
C THR A 209 11.30 -42.02 5.36
N ILE A 210 10.43 -41.03 5.39
CA ILE A 210 10.06 -40.20 4.23
C ILE A 210 10.44 -38.76 4.56
N THR A 211 11.20 -38.12 3.68
CA THR A 211 11.60 -36.73 3.81
C THR A 211 10.96 -35.94 2.68
N LEU A 212 10.26 -34.87 3.04
CA LEU A 212 9.68 -33.90 2.12
C LEU A 212 10.57 -32.66 2.11
N GLU A 213 11.29 -32.46 1.01
CA GLU A 213 12.19 -31.32 0.79
C GLU A 213 11.49 -30.31 -0.14
N MET A 214 11.54 -29.02 0.21
CA MET A 214 10.97 -27.97 -0.66
C MET A 214 11.86 -27.77 -1.88
N THR A 215 11.27 -27.75 -3.08
CA THR A 215 12.03 -27.40 -4.30
C THR A 215 12.45 -25.93 -4.29
N ASP A 216 13.57 -25.58 -4.96
CA ASP A 216 14.07 -24.19 -5.03
C ASP A 216 13.02 -23.21 -5.58
N GLN A 217 12.23 -23.63 -6.59
CA GLN A 217 11.16 -22.83 -7.15
C GLN A 217 10.06 -22.59 -6.11
N PHE A 218 9.63 -23.65 -5.41
CA PHE A 218 8.61 -23.54 -4.38
C PHE A 218 9.08 -22.70 -3.19
N LEU A 219 10.36 -22.74 -2.83
CA LEU A 219 10.95 -21.84 -1.83
C LEU A 219 10.87 -20.38 -2.26
N GLN A 220 11.20 -20.05 -3.50
CA GLN A 220 11.09 -18.68 -4.02
C GLN A 220 9.65 -18.19 -4.06
N ASP A 221 8.72 -19.03 -4.53
CA ASP A 221 7.30 -18.71 -4.59
C ASP A 221 6.72 -18.55 -3.18
N THR A 222 7.12 -19.41 -2.24
CA THR A 222 6.73 -19.31 -0.83
C THR A 222 7.21 -18.00 -0.21
N ARG A 223 8.47 -17.60 -0.47
CA ARG A 223 9.01 -16.32 0.00
C ARG A 223 8.25 -15.13 -0.59
N ALA A 224 7.93 -15.18 -1.89
CA ALA A 224 7.14 -14.14 -2.53
C ALA A 224 5.73 -14.03 -1.93
N ASN A 225 5.05 -15.17 -1.73
CA ASN A 225 3.71 -15.23 -1.15
C ASN A 225 3.69 -14.71 0.30
N ALA A 226 4.70 -15.04 1.11
CA ALA A 226 4.81 -14.53 2.48
C ALA A 226 4.93 -12.99 2.51
N ILE A 227 5.70 -12.40 1.58
CA ILE A 227 5.75 -10.94 1.43
C ILE A 227 4.41 -10.37 1.00
N ASP A 228 3.78 -10.93 -0.03
CA ASP A 228 2.53 -10.39 -0.58
C ASP A 228 1.38 -10.45 0.45
N GLN A 229 1.36 -11.50 1.27
CA GLN A 229 0.44 -11.60 2.40
C GLN A 229 0.77 -10.57 3.50
N ASN A 230 2.03 -10.40 3.88
CA ASN A 230 2.44 -9.34 4.82
C ASN A 230 2.13 -7.93 4.28
N ILE A 231 2.26 -7.68 2.97
CA ILE A 231 1.82 -6.42 2.33
C ILE A 231 0.32 -6.23 2.49
N THR A 232 -0.47 -7.29 2.33
CA THR A 232 -1.93 -7.23 2.51
C THR A 232 -2.30 -6.93 3.96
N ILE A 233 -1.60 -7.53 4.92
CA ILE A 233 -1.79 -7.29 6.36
C ILE A 233 -1.38 -5.85 6.72
N LEU A 234 -0.22 -5.40 6.23
CA LEU A 234 0.23 -4.02 6.41
C LEU A 234 -0.77 -3.02 5.81
N ARG A 235 -1.39 -3.33 4.67
CA ARG A 235 -2.43 -2.47 4.10
C ARG A 235 -3.61 -2.31 5.06
N ASN A 236 -4.14 -3.42 5.57
CA ASN A 236 -5.21 -3.38 6.56
C ASN A 236 -4.81 -2.59 7.82
N ARG A 237 -3.56 -2.76 8.30
CA ARG A 237 -3.04 -2.00 9.45
C ARG A 237 -2.95 -0.51 9.21
N VAL A 238 -2.57 -0.11 8.00
CA VAL A 238 -2.51 1.29 7.62
C VAL A 238 -3.90 1.89 7.46
N ASP A 239 -4.86 1.12 6.95
CA ASP A 239 -6.26 1.56 6.88
C ASP A 239 -6.81 1.88 8.29
N GLU A 240 -6.42 1.10 9.31
CA GLU A 240 -6.77 1.35 10.72
C GLU A 240 -6.09 2.60 11.31
N LEU A 241 -4.96 3.05 10.74
CA LEU A 241 -4.35 4.34 11.08
C LEU A 241 -5.14 5.53 10.48
N GLY A 242 -6.13 5.27 9.62
CA GLY A 242 -6.92 6.29 8.96
C GLY A 242 -6.14 7.09 7.91
N VAL A 243 -5.09 6.49 7.35
CA VAL A 243 -4.22 7.14 6.36
C VAL A 243 -4.85 7.03 4.99
N ALA A 244 -5.09 8.17 4.35
CA ALA A 244 -5.51 8.19 2.97
C ALA A 244 -4.33 7.80 2.06
N GLU A 245 -4.52 6.75 1.26
CA GLU A 245 -3.66 6.37 0.14
C GLU A 245 -2.20 5.97 0.49
N PRO A 246 -1.98 4.94 1.31
CA PRO A 246 -0.63 4.48 1.61
C PRO A 246 0.04 3.78 0.44
N VAL A 247 1.35 3.97 0.31
CA VAL A 247 2.16 3.27 -0.68
C VAL A 247 2.89 2.13 0.00
N ILE A 248 2.39 0.90 -0.18
CA ILE A 248 3.01 -0.32 0.35
C ILE A 248 3.48 -1.15 -0.83
N GLN A 249 4.80 -1.32 -0.95
CA GLN A 249 5.43 -2.00 -2.09
C GLN A 249 6.55 -2.93 -1.62
N ARG A 250 6.74 -4.03 -2.34
CA ARG A 250 7.89 -4.91 -2.15
C ARG A 250 9.17 -4.23 -2.63
N GLN A 251 10.24 -4.33 -1.85
CA GLN A 251 11.60 -3.95 -2.23
C GLN A 251 12.53 -5.16 -2.09
N GLY A 252 12.98 -5.73 -3.21
CA GLY A 252 13.87 -6.90 -3.17
C GLY A 252 13.17 -8.20 -2.76
N GLN A 253 13.89 -9.12 -2.11
CA GLN A 253 13.40 -10.48 -1.83
C GLN A 253 12.76 -10.67 -0.45
N ASP A 254 13.01 -9.76 0.48
CA ASP A 254 12.69 -9.85 1.91
C ASP A 254 12.26 -8.52 2.53
N ARG A 255 12.19 -7.42 1.76
CA ARG A 255 11.83 -6.08 2.29
C ARG A 255 10.54 -5.52 1.70
N ILE A 256 9.90 -4.67 2.49
CA ILE A 256 8.66 -3.97 2.20
C ILE A 256 8.89 -2.48 2.50
N VAL A 257 8.60 -1.63 1.53
CA VAL A 257 8.54 -0.17 1.71
C VAL A 257 7.11 0.21 2.06
N VAL A 258 6.97 1.01 3.12
CA VAL A 258 5.70 1.59 3.56
C VAL A 258 5.86 3.09 3.63
N GLU A 259 5.14 3.84 2.78
CA GLU A 259 5.06 5.29 2.84
C GLU A 259 3.66 5.70 3.28
N LEU A 260 3.60 6.56 4.30
CA LEU A 260 2.37 7.04 4.91
C LEU A 260 2.35 8.57 4.84
N PRO A 261 1.83 9.14 3.74
CA PRO A 261 1.72 10.58 3.60
C PRO A 261 0.77 11.17 4.66
N GLY A 262 1.09 12.35 5.17
CA GLY A 262 0.23 13.10 6.09
C GLY A 262 0.22 12.60 7.54
N ILE A 263 0.88 11.48 7.88
CA ILE A 263 1.01 11.06 9.28
C ILE A 263 1.91 12.03 10.05
N GLN A 264 1.42 12.52 11.19
CA GLN A 264 2.18 13.34 12.12
C GLN A 264 2.77 12.51 13.28
N ASP A 265 2.07 11.48 13.74
CA ASP A 265 2.51 10.62 14.85
C ASP A 265 3.23 9.36 14.34
N THR A 266 4.55 9.47 14.23
CA THR A 266 5.41 8.38 13.74
C THR A 266 5.51 7.23 14.74
N ALA A 267 5.44 7.54 16.04
CA ALA A 267 5.55 6.55 17.10
C ALA A 267 4.34 5.62 17.11
N ARG A 268 3.13 6.18 16.96
CA ARG A 268 1.89 5.39 16.87
C ARG A 268 1.85 4.54 15.59
N ALA A 269 2.29 5.10 14.46
CA ALA A 269 2.40 4.33 13.22
C ALA A 269 3.39 3.16 13.37
N LYS A 270 4.54 3.40 14.00
CA LYS A 270 5.55 2.37 14.27
C LYS A 270 5.03 1.25 15.17
N GLU A 271 4.30 1.59 16.22
CA GLU A 271 3.68 0.63 17.14
C GLU A 271 2.71 -0.30 16.38
N ILE A 272 1.79 0.26 15.59
CA ILE A 272 0.76 -0.52 14.88
C ILE A 272 1.35 -1.34 13.73
N LEU A 273 2.29 -0.79 12.98
CA LEU A 273 2.90 -1.49 11.86
C LEU A 273 3.91 -2.54 12.33
N GLY A 274 4.72 -2.24 13.33
CA GLY A 274 5.72 -3.16 13.88
C GLY A 274 5.15 -4.23 14.81
N ALA A 275 3.91 -4.09 15.31
CA ALA A 275 3.34 -5.06 16.23
C ALA A 275 3.17 -6.45 15.59
N THR A 276 3.91 -7.44 16.06
CA THR A 276 3.83 -8.83 15.58
C THR A 276 2.79 -9.66 16.34
N ALA A 277 1.93 -8.98 17.10
CA ALA A 277 0.96 -9.56 18.00
C ALA A 277 0.04 -10.58 17.29
N THR A 278 -0.01 -11.81 17.82
CA THR A 278 -0.99 -12.82 17.46
C THR A 278 -1.58 -13.48 18.71
N LEU A 279 -2.68 -14.21 18.54
CA LEU A 279 -3.31 -14.98 19.60
C LEU A 279 -3.24 -16.47 19.33
N GLU A 280 -3.14 -17.24 20.40
CA GLU A 280 -3.41 -18.67 20.42
C GLU A 280 -4.46 -19.00 21.48
N PHE A 281 -5.41 -19.84 21.09
CA PHE A 281 -6.40 -20.38 22.01
C PHE A 281 -5.99 -21.80 22.41
N ARG A 282 -5.89 -22.05 23.71
CA ARG A 282 -5.45 -23.33 24.28
C ARG A 282 -6.35 -23.72 25.45
N PHE A 283 -6.53 -25.01 25.68
CA PHE A 283 -7.18 -25.48 26.91
C PHE A 283 -6.20 -25.38 28.08
N GLN A 284 -6.72 -25.00 29.24
CA GLN A 284 -5.97 -25.12 30.48
C GLN A 284 -5.90 -26.59 30.89
N ASP A 285 -4.74 -27.01 31.37
CA ASP A 285 -4.57 -28.33 31.97
C ASP A 285 -5.00 -28.28 33.45
N THR A 286 -6.19 -28.82 33.72
CA THR A 286 -6.78 -28.92 35.05
C THR A 286 -6.50 -30.25 35.74
N GLN A 287 -5.93 -31.22 35.03
CA GLN A 287 -5.72 -32.58 35.54
C GLN A 287 -4.40 -32.73 36.30
N ASN A 288 -3.40 -31.94 35.91
CA ASN A 288 -2.08 -31.95 36.54
C ASN A 288 -1.92 -30.81 37.55
N ASP A 289 -1.07 -31.03 38.56
CA ASP A 289 -0.86 -30.04 39.62
C ASP A 289 0.06 -28.91 39.14
N LEU A 290 -0.45 -27.67 39.25
CA LEU A 290 0.29 -26.45 38.96
C LEU A 290 1.54 -26.31 39.84
N GLN A 291 1.49 -26.77 41.11
CA GLN A 291 2.62 -26.64 42.03
C GLN A 291 3.82 -27.50 41.61
N ASP A 292 3.56 -28.69 41.08
CA ASP A 292 4.62 -29.57 40.55
C ASP A 292 5.24 -28.99 39.26
N ALA A 293 4.42 -28.37 38.42
CA ALA A 293 4.90 -27.67 37.23
C ALA A 293 5.78 -26.45 37.58
N MET A 294 5.38 -25.65 38.58
CA MET A 294 6.19 -24.53 39.10
C MET A 294 7.51 -25.00 39.74
N ALA A 295 7.54 -26.22 40.29
CA ALA A 295 8.75 -26.87 40.80
C ALA A 295 9.64 -27.47 39.68
N GLY A 296 9.32 -27.23 38.41
CA GLY A 296 10.10 -27.65 37.24
C GLY A 296 9.72 -29.03 36.67
N ARG A 297 8.68 -29.67 37.18
CA ARG A 297 8.20 -30.99 36.69
C ARG A 297 6.95 -30.83 35.85
N VAL A 298 7.12 -30.26 34.66
CA VAL A 298 6.02 -30.04 33.72
C VAL A 298 5.58 -31.38 33.10
N PRO A 299 4.28 -31.76 33.19
CA PRO A 299 3.75 -32.98 32.58
C PRO A 299 3.93 -33.02 31.05
N PHE A 300 4.09 -34.22 30.50
CA PHE A 300 4.17 -34.41 29.06
C PHE A 300 2.87 -33.97 28.38
N GLY A 301 2.97 -33.07 27.40
CA GLY A 301 1.82 -32.52 26.68
C GLY A 301 1.29 -31.20 27.24
N SER A 302 1.92 -30.65 28.27
CA SER A 302 1.56 -29.35 28.86
C SER A 302 2.77 -28.42 28.93
N ARG A 303 2.50 -27.12 29.02
CA ARG A 303 3.51 -26.07 29.16
C ARG A 303 3.02 -25.00 30.14
N LEU A 304 3.95 -24.50 30.94
CA LEU A 304 3.70 -23.44 31.91
C LEU A 304 3.81 -22.08 31.22
N TYR A 305 2.85 -21.21 31.45
CA TYR A 305 2.81 -19.85 30.92
C TYR A 305 2.61 -18.84 32.05
N ASP A 306 3.20 -17.65 31.90
CA ASP A 306 2.97 -16.52 32.79
C ASP A 306 1.66 -15.81 32.41
N MET A 307 0.90 -15.38 33.42
CA MET A 307 -0.40 -14.71 33.23
C MET A 307 -0.28 -13.20 33.46
N ARG A 308 -0.97 -12.42 32.61
CA ARG A 308 -1.10 -10.97 32.74
C ARG A 308 -1.80 -10.61 34.05
N GLY A 309 -1.11 -9.88 34.91
CA GLY A 309 -1.59 -9.58 36.27
C GLY A 309 -1.03 -10.48 37.38
N GLY A 310 -0.13 -11.40 37.03
CA GLY A 310 0.64 -12.22 37.97
C GLY A 310 0.06 -13.62 38.17
N GLY A 311 0.95 -14.58 38.40
CA GLY A 311 0.63 -16.00 38.48
C GLY A 311 1.04 -16.76 37.23
N GLN A 312 0.97 -18.09 37.31
CA GLN A 312 1.29 -18.99 36.22
C GLN A 312 0.11 -19.92 35.98
N VAL A 313 -0.06 -20.32 34.72
CA VAL A 313 -1.10 -21.26 34.34
C VAL A 313 -0.51 -22.38 33.49
N LEU A 314 -0.99 -23.58 33.72
CA LEU A 314 -0.59 -24.75 32.95
C LEU A 314 -1.54 -24.92 31.77
N LEU A 315 -1.02 -24.88 30.55
CA LEU A 315 -1.82 -25.04 29.32
C LEU A 315 -1.42 -26.31 28.58
N GLN A 316 -2.37 -26.87 27.85
CA GLN A 316 -2.10 -27.98 26.94
C GLN A 316 -1.28 -27.49 25.73
N ASN A 317 -0.41 -28.36 25.23
CA ASN A 317 0.42 -28.06 24.05
C ASN A 317 -0.39 -27.95 22.76
N GLN A 318 -1.58 -28.55 22.72
CA GLN A 318 -2.44 -28.50 21.55
C GLN A 318 -3.09 -27.11 21.39
N ILE A 319 -2.80 -26.46 20.26
CA ILE A 319 -3.44 -25.21 19.86
C ILE A 319 -4.82 -25.52 19.28
N ILE A 320 -5.85 -24.83 19.76
CA ILE A 320 -7.22 -24.93 19.24
C ILE A 320 -7.34 -24.11 17.95
N LEU A 321 -6.88 -22.87 18.04
CA LEU A 321 -7.02 -21.86 16.99
C LEU A 321 -5.93 -20.80 17.14
N THR A 322 -5.42 -20.30 16.02
CA THR A 322 -4.51 -19.15 15.95
C THR A 322 -5.23 -17.88 15.51
N GLY A 323 -4.60 -16.72 15.73
CA GLY A 323 -5.11 -15.41 15.34
C GLY A 323 -5.34 -15.23 13.84
N ASP A 324 -4.73 -16.08 13.00
CA ASP A 324 -4.88 -16.06 11.52
C ASP A 324 -6.35 -16.25 11.07
N HIS A 325 -7.18 -16.85 11.92
CA HIS A 325 -8.60 -17.08 11.64
C HIS A 325 -9.54 -15.96 12.12
N ILE A 326 -9.00 -14.90 12.72
CA ILE A 326 -9.79 -13.75 13.20
C ILE A 326 -10.06 -12.83 12.01
N VAL A 327 -11.35 -12.63 11.70
CA VAL A 327 -11.81 -11.73 10.64
C VAL A 327 -12.15 -10.36 11.21
N ASP A 328 -12.64 -10.30 12.44
CA ASP A 328 -12.95 -9.05 13.09
C ASP A 328 -12.79 -9.13 14.60
N ALA A 329 -12.45 -7.99 15.20
CA ALA A 329 -12.40 -7.78 16.63
C ALA A 329 -12.93 -6.39 16.98
N SER A 330 -13.84 -6.35 17.95
CA SER A 330 -14.46 -5.11 18.42
C SER A 330 -14.55 -5.06 19.93
N VAL A 331 -14.50 -3.85 20.49
CA VAL A 331 -14.68 -3.68 21.92
C VAL A 331 -16.17 -3.67 22.24
N GLY A 332 -16.55 -4.42 23.26
CA GLY A 332 -17.90 -4.40 23.84
C GLY A 332 -17.84 -4.16 25.33
N TYR A 333 -19.01 -4.01 25.94
CA TYR A 333 -19.18 -3.96 27.38
C TYR A 333 -20.12 -5.07 27.82
N ASP A 334 -19.79 -5.71 28.95
CA ASP A 334 -20.69 -6.68 29.58
C ASP A 334 -21.84 -5.98 30.34
N GLU A 335 -22.78 -6.77 30.87
CA GLU A 335 -23.92 -6.27 31.67
C GLU A 335 -23.48 -5.54 32.96
N SER A 336 -22.23 -5.77 33.39
CA SER A 336 -21.60 -5.12 34.55
C SER A 336 -20.74 -3.91 34.16
N ASN A 337 -20.87 -3.44 32.91
CA ASN A 337 -20.10 -2.33 32.34
C ASN A 337 -18.58 -2.55 32.34
N ARG A 338 -18.11 -3.80 32.26
CA ARG A 338 -16.69 -4.14 32.10
C ARG A 338 -16.35 -4.31 30.62
N PRO A 339 -15.16 -3.86 30.18
CA PRO A 339 -14.75 -4.00 28.80
C PRO A 339 -14.50 -5.47 28.44
N GLN A 340 -14.91 -5.85 27.23
CA GLN A 340 -14.67 -7.17 26.62
C GLN A 340 -14.27 -6.97 25.15
N VAL A 341 -13.61 -7.96 24.55
CA VAL A 341 -13.33 -7.97 23.11
C VAL A 341 -14.19 -9.05 22.45
N ASN A 342 -15.08 -8.64 21.55
CA ASN A 342 -15.85 -9.54 20.70
C ASN A 342 -14.98 -9.96 19.53
N ILE A 343 -14.90 -11.27 19.26
CA ILE A 343 -14.14 -11.85 18.17
C ILE A 343 -15.09 -12.52 17.19
N SER A 344 -14.85 -12.26 15.91
CA SER A 344 -15.49 -12.93 14.79
C SER A 344 -14.45 -13.69 13.98
N LEU A 345 -14.70 -14.98 13.77
CA LEU A 345 -13.82 -15.90 13.05
C LEU A 345 -14.30 -16.15 11.62
N ASP A 346 -13.37 -16.58 10.77
CA ASP A 346 -13.71 -17.11 9.46
C ASP A 346 -14.48 -18.44 9.56
N SER A 347 -14.92 -18.98 8.42
CA SER A 347 -15.66 -20.25 8.40
C SER A 347 -14.86 -21.45 8.88
N ALA A 348 -13.53 -21.48 8.67
CA ALA A 348 -12.65 -22.57 9.05
C ALA A 348 -12.37 -22.54 10.55
N GLY A 349 -12.00 -21.38 11.09
CA GLY A 349 -11.82 -21.13 12.51
C GLY A 349 -13.09 -21.38 13.30
N GLY A 350 -14.26 -20.97 12.80
CA GLY A 350 -15.55 -21.29 13.41
C GLY A 350 -15.80 -22.81 13.53
N ARG A 351 -15.41 -23.60 12.52
CA ARG A 351 -15.52 -25.07 12.58
C ARG A 351 -14.55 -25.68 13.59
N LEU A 352 -13.29 -25.23 13.60
CA LEU A 352 -12.27 -25.69 14.55
C LEU A 352 -12.71 -25.39 15.99
N MET A 353 -13.16 -24.17 16.25
CA MET A 353 -13.64 -23.73 17.57
C MET A 353 -14.89 -24.51 18.01
N THR A 354 -15.84 -24.74 17.10
CA THR A 354 -17.04 -25.56 17.39
C THR A 354 -16.65 -26.99 17.72
N GLN A 355 -15.71 -27.58 16.97
CA GLN A 355 -15.27 -28.96 17.19
C GLN A 355 -14.52 -29.10 18.52
N ALA A 356 -13.64 -28.15 18.84
CA ALA A 356 -12.89 -28.14 20.09
C ALA A 356 -13.79 -27.94 21.32
N THR A 357 -14.80 -27.08 21.23
CA THR A 357 -15.65 -26.75 22.38
C THR A 357 -16.84 -27.71 22.60
N ARG A 358 -17.27 -28.46 21.57
CA ARG A 358 -18.44 -29.38 21.65
C ARG A 358 -18.38 -30.38 22.81
N GLY A 359 -17.19 -30.87 23.15
CA GLY A 359 -16.97 -31.84 24.23
C GLY A 359 -16.36 -31.25 25.51
N ASN A 360 -16.05 -29.95 25.51
CA ASN A 360 -15.25 -29.28 26.55
C ASN A 360 -16.00 -28.08 27.16
N VAL A 361 -17.34 -28.12 27.16
CA VAL A 361 -18.16 -27.13 27.85
C VAL A 361 -17.97 -27.29 29.36
N GLY A 362 -17.67 -26.20 30.06
CA GLY A 362 -17.28 -26.20 31.47
C GLY A 362 -15.77 -26.23 31.72
N GLU A 363 -14.96 -26.54 30.70
CA GLU A 363 -13.50 -26.50 30.82
C GLU A 363 -12.96 -25.06 30.63
N PRO A 364 -11.86 -24.70 31.31
CA PRO A 364 -11.20 -23.42 31.12
C PRO A 364 -10.38 -23.37 29.82
N MET A 365 -10.52 -22.26 29.10
CA MET A 365 -9.77 -21.94 27.90
C MET A 365 -8.95 -20.67 28.13
N ALA A 366 -7.68 -20.74 27.79
CA ALA A 366 -6.76 -19.63 27.86
C ALA A 366 -6.58 -18.98 26.50
N THR A 367 -6.45 -17.66 26.52
CA THR A 367 -6.00 -16.86 25.39
C THR A 367 -4.57 -16.43 25.64
N VAL A 368 -3.65 -16.97 24.84
CA VAL A 368 -2.22 -16.63 24.87
C VAL A 368 -1.97 -15.53 23.84
N PHE A 369 -1.40 -14.43 24.30
CA PHE A 369 -0.90 -13.36 23.46
C PHE A 369 0.57 -13.58 23.21
N ILE A 370 0.94 -13.51 21.94
CA ILE A 370 2.29 -13.76 21.47
C ILE A 370 2.76 -12.50 20.79
N GLU A 371 3.87 -11.97 21.26
CA GLU A 371 4.53 -10.80 20.72
C GLU A 371 6.00 -11.12 20.46
N PHE A 372 6.51 -10.67 19.32
CA PHE A 372 7.93 -10.74 19.02
C PHE A 372 8.54 -9.37 19.27
N ILE A 373 9.39 -9.30 20.29
CA ILE A 373 10.08 -8.07 20.69
C ILE A 373 11.50 -8.11 20.12
N ALA A 374 11.93 -7.04 19.47
CA ALA A 374 13.30 -6.91 19.00
C ALA A 374 14.25 -6.81 20.21
N THR A 375 15.23 -7.71 20.32
CA THR A 375 16.19 -7.72 21.44
C THR A 375 17.23 -6.60 21.33
N GLY A 376 17.36 -5.99 20.15
CA GLY A 376 18.39 -5.00 19.84
C GLY A 376 19.78 -5.60 19.59
N GLU A 377 19.93 -6.92 19.73
CA GLU A 377 21.14 -7.65 19.40
C GLU A 377 21.13 -8.07 17.93
N THR A 378 22.27 -7.97 17.27
CA THR A 378 22.43 -8.41 15.88
C THR A 378 22.86 -9.87 15.85
N THR A 379 22.13 -10.73 15.14
CA THR A 379 22.54 -12.10 14.82
C THR A 379 23.84 -12.11 14.01
N ASP A 380 24.49 -13.28 13.93
CA ASP A 380 25.73 -13.46 13.16
C ASP A 380 25.59 -13.06 11.67
N GLU A 381 24.36 -12.99 11.15
CA GLU A 381 24.03 -12.60 9.78
C GLU A 381 23.75 -11.10 9.60
N GLY A 382 23.88 -10.29 10.65
CA GLY A 382 23.64 -8.85 10.57
C GLY A 382 22.17 -8.43 10.75
N ARG A 383 21.28 -9.34 11.20
CA ARG A 383 19.83 -9.08 11.42
C ARG A 383 19.54 -8.85 12.90
N ILE A 384 18.50 -8.10 13.25
CA ILE A 384 18.11 -7.94 14.67
C ILE A 384 17.42 -9.23 15.13
N ALA A 385 17.85 -9.79 16.25
CA ALA A 385 17.21 -10.96 16.86
C ALA A 385 15.86 -10.56 17.48
N PHE A 386 14.87 -11.44 17.33
CA PHE A 386 13.57 -11.32 17.96
C PHE A 386 13.43 -12.31 19.11
N GLU A 387 12.88 -11.85 20.23
CA GLU A 387 12.46 -12.69 21.33
C GLU A 387 10.94 -12.86 21.28
N ARG A 388 10.49 -14.12 21.22
CA ARG A 388 9.07 -14.49 21.25
C ARG A 388 8.60 -14.50 22.71
N VAL A 389 7.86 -13.47 23.09
CA VAL A 389 7.24 -13.33 24.41
C VAL A 389 5.82 -13.86 24.36
N GLU A 390 5.50 -14.77 25.27
CA GLU A 390 4.17 -15.39 25.39
C GLU A 390 3.57 -15.07 26.75
N GLU A 391 2.37 -14.50 26.76
CA GLU A 391 1.67 -14.14 28.00
C GLU A 391 0.19 -14.52 27.91
N VAL A 392 -0.35 -15.10 28.98
CA VAL A 392 -1.79 -15.40 29.04
C VAL A 392 -2.57 -14.14 29.39
N VAL A 393 -3.38 -13.65 28.45
CA VAL A 393 -4.20 -12.45 28.63
C VAL A 393 -5.42 -12.76 29.50
N SER A 394 -6.03 -13.92 29.28
CA SER A 394 -7.22 -14.32 30.02
C SER A 394 -7.39 -15.83 30.05
N VAL A 395 -8.01 -16.31 31.11
CA VAL A 395 -8.50 -17.68 31.24
C VAL A 395 -9.98 -17.60 31.56
N ALA A 396 -10.80 -18.18 30.70
CA ALA A 396 -12.25 -18.12 30.81
C ALA A 396 -12.86 -19.51 30.67
N THR A 397 -13.89 -19.79 31.47
CA THR A 397 -14.65 -21.04 31.36
C THR A 397 -15.56 -21.01 30.15
N ILE A 398 -15.53 -22.08 29.35
CA ILE A 398 -16.41 -22.22 28.19
C ILE A 398 -17.84 -22.48 28.68
N GLN A 399 -18.72 -21.50 28.53
CA GLN A 399 -20.12 -21.59 29.00
C GLN A 399 -21.04 -22.35 28.03
N ALA A 400 -20.71 -22.32 26.73
CA ALA A 400 -21.46 -22.96 25.67
C ALA A 400 -20.52 -23.31 24.52
N VAL A 401 -20.98 -24.15 23.59
CA VAL A 401 -20.25 -24.46 22.36
C VAL A 401 -20.03 -23.16 21.59
N LEU A 402 -18.76 -22.80 21.36
CA LEU A 402 -18.38 -21.58 20.68
C LEU A 402 -18.38 -21.80 19.17
N GLY A 403 -19.10 -20.94 18.45
CA GLY A 403 -19.15 -20.93 17.00
C GLY A 403 -18.10 -19.99 16.40
N SER A 404 -18.46 -19.31 15.32
CA SER A 404 -17.62 -18.26 14.72
C SER A 404 -17.52 -16.99 15.55
N ASN A 405 -18.45 -16.73 16.48
CA ASN A 405 -18.47 -15.52 17.28
C ASN A 405 -18.35 -15.86 18.76
N PHE A 406 -17.41 -15.23 19.46
CA PHE A 406 -17.26 -15.34 20.90
C PHE A 406 -16.68 -14.05 21.49
N ARG A 407 -16.57 -13.98 22.82
CA ARG A 407 -16.06 -12.80 23.53
C ARG A 407 -14.93 -13.17 24.48
N ILE A 408 -13.92 -12.32 24.57
CA ILE A 408 -12.85 -12.37 25.55
C ILE A 408 -13.19 -11.37 26.66
N THR A 409 -13.34 -11.86 27.88
CA THR A 409 -13.55 -11.06 29.08
C THR A 409 -12.28 -10.95 29.91
N GLY A 410 -12.16 -9.93 30.76
CA GLY A 410 -11.02 -9.81 31.68
C GLY A 410 -9.76 -9.21 31.05
N VAL A 411 -9.90 -8.52 29.92
CA VAL A 411 -8.84 -7.86 29.14
C VAL A 411 -8.21 -6.63 29.82
N GLY A 412 -8.66 -6.26 31.03
CA GLY A 412 -8.13 -5.12 31.78
C GLY A 412 -8.94 -3.84 31.56
N SER A 413 -8.26 -2.74 31.22
CA SER A 413 -8.89 -1.43 31.03
C SER A 413 -9.60 -1.30 29.67
N ALA A 414 -10.40 -0.26 29.51
CA ALA A 414 -11.04 0.04 28.22
C ALA A 414 -10.00 0.35 27.11
N GLN A 415 -8.85 0.92 27.47
CA GLN A 415 -7.77 1.20 26.52
C GLN A 415 -7.06 -0.08 26.08
N ASP A 416 -6.85 -1.03 26.99
CA ASP A 416 -6.23 -2.32 26.67
C ASP A 416 -7.11 -3.14 25.74
N ALA A 417 -8.43 -3.12 25.98
CA ALA A 417 -9.40 -3.77 25.10
C ALA A 417 -9.41 -3.13 23.69
N GLN A 418 -9.28 -1.79 23.59
CA GLN A 418 -9.18 -1.09 22.30
C GLN A 418 -7.90 -1.44 21.55
N ASN A 419 -6.75 -1.40 22.22
CA ASN A 419 -5.48 -1.75 21.62
C ASN A 419 -5.46 -3.22 21.16
N LEU A 420 -5.99 -4.14 21.99
CA LEU A 420 -6.10 -5.53 21.60
C LEU A 420 -7.02 -5.69 20.40
N ALA A 421 -8.24 -5.12 20.43
CA ALA A 421 -9.17 -5.22 19.30
C ALA A 421 -8.58 -4.68 18.00
N LEU A 422 -7.84 -3.56 18.06
CA LEU A 422 -7.13 -2.99 16.92
C LEU A 422 -6.08 -3.97 16.36
N LEU A 423 -5.22 -4.52 17.22
CA LEU A 423 -4.18 -5.47 16.83
C LEU A 423 -4.75 -6.75 16.21
N LEU A 424 -5.87 -7.25 16.75
CA LEU A 424 -6.53 -8.45 16.22
C LEU A 424 -7.20 -8.20 14.87
N ARG A 425 -7.81 -7.03 14.68
CA ARG A 425 -8.47 -6.67 13.41
C ARG A 425 -7.46 -6.40 12.29
N ALA A 426 -6.32 -5.82 12.67
CA ALA A 426 -5.15 -5.65 11.83
C ALA A 426 -4.60 -6.98 11.28
N GLY A 427 -4.86 -8.10 11.97
CA GLY A 427 -4.43 -9.43 11.58
C GLY A 427 -3.01 -9.77 12.06
N ALA A 428 -2.80 -11.07 12.26
CA ALA A 428 -1.50 -11.62 12.61
C ALA A 428 -0.56 -11.58 11.41
N LEU A 429 0.66 -11.08 11.61
CA LEU A 429 1.72 -11.20 10.60
C LEU A 429 2.12 -12.68 10.44
N ILE A 430 2.50 -13.07 9.22
CA ILE A 430 3.00 -14.42 8.98
C ILE A 430 4.36 -14.62 9.62
N ALA A 431 5.17 -13.57 9.58
CA ALA A 431 6.47 -13.50 10.19
C ALA A 431 6.71 -12.11 10.78
N PRO A 432 7.56 -12.03 11.82
CA PRO A 432 8.04 -10.78 12.37
C PRO A 432 8.62 -9.87 11.28
N ILE A 433 8.42 -8.56 11.45
CA ILE A 433 9.01 -7.55 10.58
C ILE A 433 9.81 -6.57 11.42
N GLN A 434 11.03 -6.26 10.98
CA GLN A 434 11.87 -5.22 11.58
C GLN A 434 11.85 -3.98 10.72
N ILE A 435 11.88 -2.80 11.33
CA ILE A 435 12.10 -1.55 10.60
C ILE A 435 13.61 -1.34 10.50
N VAL A 436 14.14 -1.48 9.29
CA VAL A 436 15.58 -1.31 9.00
C VAL A 436 15.93 0.13 8.66
N GLU A 437 14.98 0.91 8.17
CA GLU A 437 15.15 2.33 7.88
C GLU A 437 13.87 3.10 8.18
N GLU A 438 14.02 4.26 8.81
CA GLU A 438 12.94 5.19 9.11
C GLU A 438 13.35 6.59 8.61
N ARG A 439 12.50 7.20 7.77
CA ARG A 439 12.63 8.59 7.35
C ARG A 439 11.32 9.32 7.60
N THR A 440 11.41 10.47 8.24
CA THR A 440 10.25 11.31 8.52
C THR A 440 10.45 12.66 7.86
N VAL A 441 9.44 13.11 7.12
CA VAL A 441 9.42 14.44 6.51
C VAL A 441 8.29 15.23 7.15
N GLY A 442 8.62 16.33 7.81
CA GLY A 442 7.60 17.20 8.42
C GLY A 442 6.70 17.85 7.35
N PRO A 443 5.39 18.04 7.61
CA PRO A 443 4.48 18.70 6.66
C PRO A 443 4.94 20.11 6.25
N SER A 444 5.58 20.85 7.16
CA SER A 444 6.12 22.18 6.88
C SER A 444 7.25 22.18 5.84
N LEU A 445 8.15 21.19 5.90
CA LEU A 445 9.20 20.99 4.90
C LEU A 445 8.60 20.59 3.56
N GLY A 446 7.59 19.72 3.56
CA GLY A 446 6.84 19.36 2.34
C GLY A 446 6.23 20.58 1.66
N ALA A 447 5.49 21.40 2.40
CA ALA A 447 4.89 22.63 1.89
C ALA A 447 5.92 23.64 1.35
N GLU A 448 7.06 23.79 2.04
CA GLU A 448 8.16 24.64 1.56
C GLU A 448 8.77 24.10 0.26
N ASN A 449 8.97 22.79 0.16
CA ASN A 449 9.47 22.12 -1.05
C ASN A 449 8.51 22.30 -2.24
N VAL A 450 7.20 22.15 -2.01
CA VAL A 450 6.17 22.41 -3.02
C VAL A 450 6.26 23.85 -3.50
N LYS A 451 6.30 24.82 -2.58
CA LYS A 451 6.38 26.25 -2.92
C LYS A 451 7.66 26.59 -3.69
N ALA A 452 8.81 26.11 -3.24
CA ALA A 452 10.10 26.34 -3.90
C ALA A 452 10.13 25.71 -5.30
N GLY A 453 9.67 24.46 -5.42
CA GLY A 453 9.63 23.75 -6.70
C GLY A 453 8.65 24.39 -7.70
N LEU A 454 7.45 24.81 -7.26
CA LEU A 454 6.50 25.54 -8.10
C LEU A 454 7.08 26.87 -8.57
N THR A 455 7.75 27.60 -7.67
CA THR A 455 8.44 28.85 -8.02
C THR A 455 9.52 28.62 -9.07
N ALA A 456 10.31 27.55 -8.95
CA ALA A 456 11.34 27.19 -9.92
C ALA A 456 10.74 26.80 -11.29
N ILE A 457 9.67 26.00 -11.31
CA ILE A 457 8.94 25.63 -12.54
C ILE A 457 8.42 26.90 -13.23
N VAL A 458 7.71 27.76 -12.51
CA VAL A 458 7.13 28.99 -13.08
C VAL A 458 8.20 29.95 -13.56
N ALA A 459 9.26 30.17 -12.78
CA ALA A 459 10.36 31.05 -13.17
C ALA A 459 11.09 30.52 -14.43
N GLY A 460 11.44 29.24 -14.46
CA GLY A 460 12.06 28.59 -15.61
C GLY A 460 11.17 28.65 -16.85
N PHE A 461 9.87 28.39 -16.67
CA PHE A 461 8.88 28.47 -17.73
C PHE A 461 8.78 29.88 -18.34
N ILE A 462 8.68 30.92 -17.50
CA ILE A 462 8.63 32.32 -17.97
C ILE A 462 9.90 32.69 -18.74
N LEU A 463 11.08 32.32 -18.24
CA LEU A 463 12.36 32.60 -18.91
C LEU A 463 12.42 31.96 -20.30
N VAL A 464 11.97 30.71 -20.41
CA VAL A 464 11.90 29.98 -21.68
C VAL A 464 10.90 30.64 -22.65
N LEU A 465 9.71 31.02 -22.18
CA LEU A 465 8.71 31.72 -23.01
C LEU A 465 9.24 33.06 -23.55
N LEU A 466 9.96 33.81 -22.71
CA LEU A 466 10.59 35.08 -23.09
C LEU A 466 11.68 34.84 -24.14
N PHE A 467 12.57 33.87 -23.91
CA PHE A 467 13.62 33.52 -24.85
C PHE A 467 13.04 33.15 -26.23
N MET A 468 12.05 32.25 -26.26
CA MET A 468 11.42 31.81 -27.50
C MET A 468 10.68 32.95 -28.21
N GLY A 469 9.97 33.79 -27.45
CA GLY A 469 9.27 34.96 -27.99
C GLY A 469 10.22 36.00 -28.60
N ILE A 470 11.37 36.25 -27.95
CA ILE A 470 12.36 37.23 -28.43
C ILE A 470 13.13 36.69 -29.63
N TYR A 471 13.64 35.45 -29.55
CA TYR A 471 14.54 34.89 -30.55
C TYR A 471 13.81 34.46 -31.84
N TYR A 472 12.66 33.79 -31.72
CA TYR A 472 11.90 33.25 -32.87
C TYR A 472 10.64 34.05 -33.23
N ARG A 473 10.36 35.15 -32.53
CA ARG A 473 9.24 36.07 -32.81
C ARG A 473 7.90 35.34 -32.95
N LYS A 474 7.28 35.35 -34.15
CA LYS A 474 5.97 34.71 -34.40
C LYS A 474 6.02 33.19 -34.33
N PHE A 475 7.12 32.55 -34.72
CA PHE A 475 7.30 31.11 -34.54
C PHE A 475 7.52 30.79 -33.04
N GLY A 476 8.18 31.69 -32.33
CA GLY A 476 8.29 31.66 -30.86
C GLY A 476 6.94 31.58 -30.16
N LEU A 477 5.95 32.38 -30.59
CA LEU A 477 4.59 32.32 -30.03
C LEU A 477 3.90 30.97 -30.26
N VAL A 478 4.16 30.30 -31.38
CA VAL A 478 3.63 28.95 -31.62
C VAL A 478 4.30 27.92 -30.71
N ALA A 479 5.62 28.02 -30.53
CA ALA A 479 6.33 27.17 -29.58
C ALA A 479 5.83 27.40 -28.15
N ASN A 480 5.56 28.65 -27.76
CA ASN A 480 5.01 28.99 -26.45
C ASN A 480 3.62 28.36 -26.22
N LEU A 481 2.75 28.37 -27.24
CA LEU A 481 1.45 27.69 -27.18
C LEU A 481 1.60 26.18 -27.04
N ALA A 482 2.52 25.57 -27.80
CA ALA A 482 2.81 24.15 -27.70
C ALA A 482 3.38 23.77 -26.32
N LEU A 483 4.25 24.61 -25.76
CA LEU A 483 4.83 24.41 -24.44
C LEU A 483 3.77 24.51 -23.32
N LEU A 484 2.87 25.49 -23.39
CA LEU A 484 1.71 25.59 -22.49
C LEU A 484 0.82 24.34 -22.59
N THR A 485 0.52 23.91 -23.81
CA THR A 485 -0.27 22.70 -24.05
C THR A 485 0.44 21.47 -23.50
N ASN A 486 1.76 21.39 -23.63
CA ASN A 486 2.56 20.29 -23.11
C ASN A 486 2.44 20.20 -21.59
N LEU A 487 2.57 21.32 -20.87
CA LEU A 487 2.45 21.35 -19.42
C LEU A 487 1.07 20.89 -18.95
N VAL A 488 0.00 21.37 -19.60
CA VAL A 488 -1.38 20.93 -19.31
C VAL A 488 -1.55 19.43 -19.56
N MET A 489 -0.97 18.91 -20.64
CA MET A 489 -1.05 17.48 -20.94
C MET A 489 -0.27 16.62 -19.95
N ILE A 490 0.88 17.07 -19.45
CA ILE A 490 1.65 16.36 -18.41
C ILE A 490 0.79 16.21 -17.15
N VAL A 491 0.22 17.33 -16.68
CA VAL A 491 -0.66 17.35 -15.49
C VAL A 491 -1.89 16.48 -15.70
N GLY A 492 -2.56 16.60 -16.85
CA GLY A 492 -3.77 15.84 -17.14
C GLY A 492 -3.53 14.33 -17.27
N ILE A 493 -2.44 13.92 -17.91
CA ILE A 493 -2.11 12.49 -18.04
C ILE A 493 -1.66 11.91 -16.71
N MET A 494 -0.84 12.63 -15.93
CA MET A 494 -0.45 12.15 -14.60
C MET A 494 -1.66 11.99 -13.67
N SER A 495 -2.66 12.88 -13.78
CA SER A 495 -3.91 12.77 -13.02
C SER A 495 -4.75 11.56 -13.43
N LEU A 496 -4.64 11.13 -14.70
CA LEU A 496 -5.35 9.96 -15.22
C LEU A 496 -4.69 8.62 -14.82
N VAL A 497 -3.36 8.59 -14.64
CA VAL A 497 -2.61 7.35 -14.41
C VAL A 497 -2.75 6.94 -12.94
N PRO A 498 -3.44 5.83 -12.62
CA PRO A 498 -3.61 5.39 -11.25
C PRO A 498 -2.26 5.06 -10.60
N GLY A 499 -1.99 5.63 -9.42
CA GLY A 499 -0.75 5.42 -8.68
C GLY A 499 0.44 6.26 -9.15
N ALA A 500 0.27 7.18 -10.12
CA ALA A 500 1.28 8.18 -10.41
C ALA A 500 1.30 9.25 -9.31
N THR A 501 2.34 9.25 -8.50
CA THR A 501 2.56 10.27 -7.46
C THR A 501 3.60 11.30 -7.93
N LEU A 502 3.29 12.58 -7.73
CA LEU A 502 4.21 13.68 -7.95
C LEU A 502 5.15 13.78 -6.74
N THR A 503 6.44 13.57 -6.96
CA THR A 503 7.49 13.71 -5.93
C THR A 503 8.34 14.94 -6.21
N MET A 504 9.22 15.33 -5.28
CA MET A 504 10.16 16.43 -5.53
C MET A 504 11.07 16.14 -6.73
N PRO A 505 11.67 14.93 -6.88
CA PRO A 505 12.31 14.55 -8.14
C PRO A 505 11.36 14.63 -9.34
N GLY A 506 10.10 14.19 -9.21
CA GLY A 506 9.07 14.35 -10.24
C GLY A 506 8.93 15.80 -10.73
N MET A 507 8.87 16.77 -9.81
CA MET A 507 8.86 18.19 -10.16
C MET A 507 10.10 18.63 -10.94
N ALA A 508 11.29 18.14 -10.58
CA ALA A 508 12.51 18.37 -11.35
C ALA A 508 12.41 17.74 -12.76
N GLY A 509 11.74 16.59 -12.89
CA GLY A 509 11.38 15.98 -14.17
C GLY A 509 10.49 16.87 -15.04
N ILE A 510 9.52 17.57 -14.46
CA ILE A 510 8.71 18.58 -15.17
C ILE A 510 9.61 19.72 -15.66
N VAL A 511 10.48 20.27 -14.80
CA VAL A 511 11.43 21.33 -15.18
C VAL A 511 12.33 20.90 -16.33
N LEU A 512 12.90 19.69 -16.24
CA LEU A 512 13.75 19.11 -17.28
C LEU A 512 12.98 18.96 -18.60
N THR A 513 11.74 18.45 -18.52
CA THR A 513 10.86 18.28 -19.67
C THR A 513 10.52 19.60 -20.33
N VAL A 514 10.27 20.67 -19.56
CA VAL A 514 10.01 22.01 -20.11
C VAL A 514 11.19 22.47 -20.96
N GLY A 515 12.43 22.26 -20.51
CA GLY A 515 13.63 22.55 -21.29
C GLY A 515 13.72 21.72 -22.57
N MET A 516 13.58 20.40 -22.45
CA MET A 516 13.64 19.48 -23.60
C MET A 516 12.51 19.71 -24.63
N ALA A 517 11.32 20.09 -24.17
CA ALA A 517 10.18 20.34 -25.04
C ALA A 517 10.39 21.54 -25.96
N VAL A 518 11.21 22.50 -25.54
CA VAL A 518 11.60 23.64 -26.38
C VAL A 518 12.64 23.23 -27.42
N ASP A 519 13.54 22.33 -27.07
CA ASP A 519 14.62 21.88 -27.98
C ASP A 519 14.05 21.26 -29.27
N ALA A 520 13.00 20.45 -29.18
CA ALA A 520 12.31 19.90 -30.35
C ALA A 520 11.78 21.01 -31.28
N ASN A 521 11.24 22.10 -30.72
CA ASN A 521 10.77 23.24 -31.49
C ASN A 521 11.93 24.02 -32.12
N VAL A 522 13.04 24.17 -31.39
CA VAL A 522 14.28 24.80 -31.89
C VAL A 522 14.83 24.03 -33.09
N ILE A 523 14.95 22.71 -33.01
CA ILE A 523 15.43 21.84 -34.11
C ILE A 523 14.55 22.03 -35.36
N ILE A 524 13.22 22.05 -35.20
CA ILE A 524 12.29 22.28 -36.31
C ILE A 524 12.53 23.67 -36.92
N PHE A 525 12.65 24.71 -36.09
CA PHE A 525 12.75 26.09 -36.56
C PHE A 525 14.07 26.38 -37.25
N GLU A 526 15.18 25.88 -36.72
CA GLU A 526 16.48 25.98 -37.39
C GLU A 526 16.50 25.19 -38.69
N ARG A 527 15.92 23.99 -38.72
CA ARG A 527 15.81 23.24 -39.99
C ARG A 527 14.97 24.00 -41.03
N ILE A 528 13.91 24.70 -40.61
CA ILE A 528 13.13 25.57 -41.51
C ILE A 528 13.97 26.76 -41.98
N ARG A 529 14.79 27.38 -41.11
CA ARG A 529 15.70 28.48 -41.49
C ARG A 529 16.76 28.03 -42.50
N GLU A 530 17.38 26.87 -42.31
CA GLU A 530 18.31 26.26 -43.27
C GLU A 530 17.64 26.08 -44.64
N GLU A 531 16.43 25.54 -44.66
CA GLU A 531 15.67 25.30 -45.88
C GLU A 531 15.26 26.59 -46.63
N LEU A 532 15.09 27.70 -45.89
CA LEU A 532 14.86 29.03 -46.48
C LEU A 532 16.15 29.62 -47.05
N LEU A 533 17.29 29.41 -46.39
CA LEU A 533 18.61 29.86 -46.84
C LEU A 533 19.02 29.15 -48.14
N GLU A 534 18.62 27.90 -48.32
CA GLU A 534 18.75 27.16 -49.58
C GLU A 534 17.84 27.68 -50.73
N GLY A 535 17.07 28.75 -50.49
CA GLY A 535 16.25 29.42 -51.50
C GLY A 535 14.89 28.76 -51.76
N ARG A 536 14.44 27.84 -50.90
CA ARG A 536 13.14 27.18 -51.06
C ARG A 536 11.99 28.11 -50.67
N SER A 537 10.82 27.86 -51.25
CA SER A 537 9.63 28.65 -50.90
C SER A 537 9.22 28.42 -49.44
N PRO A 538 8.64 29.42 -48.74
CA PRO A 538 8.22 29.29 -47.34
C PRO A 538 7.36 28.06 -47.02
N GLN A 539 6.46 27.66 -47.92
CA GLN A 539 5.63 26.48 -47.71
C GLN A 539 6.41 25.17 -47.86
N GLN A 540 7.36 25.10 -48.80
CA GLN A 540 8.22 23.94 -48.98
C GLN A 540 9.24 23.82 -47.85
N ALA A 541 9.80 24.94 -47.37
CA ALA A 541 10.72 24.97 -46.24
C ALA A 541 10.06 24.43 -44.97
N ILE A 542 8.82 24.83 -44.68
CA ILE A 542 8.05 24.27 -43.55
C ILE A 542 7.84 22.75 -43.74
N ALA A 543 7.39 22.29 -44.91
CA ALA A 543 7.12 20.87 -45.13
C ALA A 543 8.38 20.00 -44.96
N ARG A 544 9.47 20.38 -45.62
CA ARG A 544 10.77 19.68 -45.54
C ARG A 544 11.40 19.81 -44.14
N GLY A 545 11.22 20.95 -43.49
CA GLY A 545 11.72 21.18 -42.13
C GLY A 545 11.15 20.19 -41.13
N TYR A 546 9.83 20.02 -41.10
CA TYR A 546 9.17 19.03 -40.25
C TYR A 546 9.50 17.57 -40.63
N GLU A 547 9.59 17.27 -41.93
CA GLU A 547 9.92 15.92 -42.40
C GLU A 547 11.33 15.49 -42.00
N ASN A 548 12.32 16.38 -42.17
CA ASN A 548 13.71 16.12 -41.84
C ASN A 548 14.01 16.20 -40.34
N ALA A 549 13.33 17.09 -39.61
CA ALA A 549 13.53 17.22 -38.16
C ALA A 549 12.93 16.04 -37.38
N PHE A 550 11.93 15.33 -37.95
CA PHE A 550 11.23 14.26 -37.26
C PHE A 550 12.16 13.13 -36.79
N SER A 551 13.08 12.66 -37.64
CA SER A 551 14.00 11.57 -37.26
C SER A 551 14.90 11.97 -36.11
N THR A 552 15.51 13.16 -36.18
CA THR A 552 16.40 13.66 -35.12
C THR A 552 15.67 13.83 -33.79
N ILE A 553 14.43 14.34 -33.81
CA ILE A 553 13.61 14.52 -32.62
C ILE A 553 13.18 13.17 -32.04
N ALA A 554 12.78 12.24 -32.91
CA ALA A 554 12.42 10.89 -32.50
C ALA A 554 13.61 10.16 -31.87
N ASP A 555 14.79 10.20 -32.48
CA ASP A 555 16.00 9.54 -31.99
C ASP A 555 16.40 10.06 -30.60
N ALA A 556 16.41 11.38 -30.42
CA ALA A 556 16.75 12.01 -29.13
C ALA A 556 15.75 11.62 -28.03
N ASN A 557 14.45 11.71 -28.30
CA ASN A 557 13.41 11.43 -27.32
C ASN A 557 13.26 9.93 -27.01
N ILE A 558 13.39 9.05 -28.01
CA ILE A 558 13.36 7.59 -27.80
C ILE A 558 14.51 7.17 -26.90
N THR A 559 15.70 7.75 -27.10
CA THR A 559 16.86 7.48 -26.24
C THR A 559 16.58 7.87 -24.79
N THR A 560 16.01 9.05 -24.56
CA THR A 560 15.63 9.47 -23.20
C THR A 560 14.48 8.64 -22.63
N LEU A 561 13.52 8.22 -23.46
CA LEU A 561 12.41 7.37 -23.04
C LEU A 561 12.90 5.99 -22.59
N ILE A 562 13.90 5.41 -23.26
CA ILE A 562 14.55 4.16 -22.82
C ILE A 562 15.15 4.34 -21.42
N THR A 563 15.86 5.46 -21.18
CA THR A 563 16.38 5.77 -19.84
C THR A 563 15.26 5.88 -18.81
N ALA A 564 14.16 6.57 -19.14
CA ALA A 564 13.01 6.68 -18.25
C ALA A 564 12.39 5.30 -17.95
N LEU A 565 12.27 4.41 -18.93
CA LEU A 565 11.77 3.05 -18.73
C LEU A 565 12.69 2.22 -17.83
N ILE A 566 14.02 2.34 -17.99
CA ILE A 566 14.98 1.67 -17.11
C ILE A 566 14.85 2.20 -15.68
N LEU A 567 14.77 3.52 -15.51
CA LEU A 567 14.56 4.15 -14.19
C LEU A 567 13.23 3.74 -13.57
N PHE A 568 12.17 3.56 -14.37
CA PHE A 568 10.88 3.08 -13.87
C PHE A 568 10.91 1.61 -13.44
N ALA A 569 11.64 0.77 -14.17
CA ALA A 569 11.73 -0.67 -13.90
C ALA A 569 12.64 -0.99 -12.69
N VAL A 570 13.73 -0.22 -12.52
CA VAL A 570 14.76 -0.49 -11.50
C VAL A 570 14.67 0.47 -10.31
N GLY A 571 14.16 1.68 -10.52
CA GLY A 571 14.07 2.70 -9.48
C GLY A 571 12.96 2.41 -8.46
N THR A 572 13.19 2.85 -7.22
CA THR A 572 12.23 2.75 -6.12
C THR A 572 11.76 4.14 -5.68
N GLY A 573 10.58 4.20 -5.04
CA GLY A 573 10.01 5.41 -4.45
C GLY A 573 10.04 6.63 -5.40
N SER A 574 10.78 7.67 -4.99
CA SER A 574 10.84 8.96 -5.69
C SER A 574 11.49 8.93 -7.07
N ILE A 575 12.42 7.98 -7.34
CA ILE A 575 13.05 7.81 -8.67
C ILE A 575 12.02 7.32 -9.69
N LYS A 576 11.12 6.43 -9.27
CA LYS A 576 10.03 5.92 -10.11
C LYS A 576 9.06 7.06 -10.48
N GLY A 577 8.74 7.93 -9.52
CA GLY A 577 7.96 9.15 -9.78
C GLY A 577 8.62 10.09 -10.80
N PHE A 578 9.93 10.32 -10.67
CA PHE A 578 10.70 11.07 -11.69
C PHE A 578 10.63 10.43 -13.07
N ALA A 579 10.82 9.10 -13.15
CA ALA A 579 10.79 8.35 -14.40
C ALA A 579 9.44 8.44 -15.11
N VAL A 580 8.32 8.31 -14.37
CA VAL A 580 6.96 8.47 -14.91
C VAL A 580 6.76 9.87 -15.46
N THR A 581 7.15 10.89 -14.69
CA THR A 581 6.99 12.29 -15.08
C THR A 581 7.79 12.62 -16.35
N LEU A 582 9.03 12.12 -16.42
CA LEU A 582 9.89 12.26 -17.59
C LEU A 582 9.34 11.52 -18.81
N ALA A 583 8.87 10.28 -18.67
CA ALA A 583 8.32 9.49 -19.76
C ALA A 583 7.06 10.13 -20.36
N ILE A 584 6.12 10.55 -19.50
CA ILE A 584 4.91 11.29 -19.90
C ILE A 584 5.33 12.57 -20.60
N GLY A 585 6.22 13.34 -19.98
CA GLY A 585 6.76 14.59 -20.51
C GLY A 585 7.35 14.50 -21.91
N ILE A 586 8.11 13.44 -22.18
CA ILE A 586 8.71 13.18 -23.49
C ILE A 586 7.63 12.87 -24.53
N VAL A 587 6.68 11.99 -24.19
CA VAL A 587 5.60 11.59 -25.11
C VAL A 587 4.70 12.78 -25.45
N THR A 588 4.31 13.57 -24.45
CA THR A 588 3.50 14.78 -24.63
C THR A 588 4.27 15.85 -25.39
N SER A 589 5.57 16.01 -25.13
CA SER A 589 6.45 16.94 -25.84
C SER A 589 6.56 16.59 -27.32
N MET A 590 6.82 15.32 -27.67
CA MET A 590 6.87 14.88 -29.06
C MET A 590 5.55 15.15 -29.79
N PHE A 591 4.43 14.88 -29.14
CA PHE A 591 3.10 15.14 -29.71
C PHE A 591 2.87 16.64 -29.94
N THR A 592 3.12 17.47 -28.94
CA THR A 592 2.91 18.93 -29.05
C THR A 592 3.87 19.58 -30.05
N ALA A 593 5.14 19.19 -30.05
CA ALA A 593 6.17 19.72 -30.94
C ALA A 593 5.96 19.31 -32.40
N ILE A 594 5.59 18.05 -32.68
CA ILE A 594 5.47 17.56 -34.07
C ILE A 594 4.06 17.79 -34.62
N ALA A 595 3.02 17.36 -33.90
CA ALA A 595 1.65 17.44 -34.38
C ALA A 595 1.01 18.80 -34.04
N GLY A 596 1.18 19.25 -32.79
CA GLY A 596 0.59 20.50 -32.29
C GLY A 596 1.09 21.73 -33.03
N THR A 597 2.41 21.99 -33.02
CA THR A 597 2.95 23.19 -33.71
C THR A 597 2.67 23.16 -35.20
N ARG A 598 2.76 22.01 -35.87
CA ARG A 598 2.49 21.89 -37.30
C ARG A 598 1.02 22.16 -37.63
N ALA A 599 0.09 21.75 -36.77
CA ALA A 599 -1.33 22.08 -36.91
C ALA A 599 -1.57 23.60 -36.78
N VAL A 600 -0.96 24.24 -35.78
CA VAL A 600 -1.05 25.70 -35.58
C VAL A 600 -0.42 26.47 -36.75
N ILE A 601 0.77 26.06 -37.20
CA ILE A 601 1.45 26.70 -38.33
C ILE A 601 0.65 26.54 -39.61
N ASN A 602 0.08 25.36 -39.86
CA ASN A 602 -0.77 25.15 -41.03
C ASN A 602 -2.08 25.96 -40.96
N LEU A 603 -2.61 26.22 -39.77
CA LEU A 603 -3.79 27.08 -39.59
C LEU A 603 -3.47 28.55 -39.88
N VAL A 604 -2.34 29.05 -39.37
CA VAL A 604 -1.94 30.47 -39.48
C VAL A 604 -1.33 30.79 -40.86
N TRP A 605 -0.41 29.95 -41.36
CA TRP A 605 0.34 30.20 -42.60
C TRP A 605 -0.11 29.34 -43.79
N GLY A 606 -0.78 28.21 -43.57
CA GLY A 606 -1.21 27.30 -44.66
C GLY A 606 -2.31 27.86 -45.57
N ARG A 607 -2.98 28.95 -45.18
CA ARG A 607 -4.01 29.64 -46.00
C ARG A 607 -3.46 30.75 -46.90
N GLN A 608 -2.23 31.21 -46.70
CA GLN A 608 -1.64 32.31 -47.47
C GLN A 608 -0.85 31.78 -48.69
N LYS A 609 -1.41 31.97 -49.90
CA LYS A 609 -0.80 31.54 -51.18
C LYS A 609 0.46 32.32 -51.61
N ARG A 610 0.73 33.49 -51.00
CA ARG A 610 1.88 34.35 -51.31
C ARG A 610 2.59 34.81 -50.03
N LEU A 611 3.23 33.88 -49.35
CA LEU A 611 4.16 34.21 -48.26
C LEU A 611 5.51 34.60 -48.87
N THR A 612 5.90 35.86 -48.72
CA THR A 612 7.19 36.38 -49.22
C THR A 612 8.27 36.44 -48.14
N LYS A 613 7.90 36.44 -46.85
CA LYS A 613 8.83 36.40 -45.70
C LYS A 613 8.23 35.62 -44.54
N LEU A 614 9.04 34.77 -43.89
CA LEU A 614 8.73 34.18 -42.60
C LEU A 614 9.36 35.01 -41.49
N SER A 615 8.63 35.18 -40.39
CA SER A 615 9.13 35.82 -39.17
C SER A 615 9.62 34.71 -38.25
N ILE A 616 10.73 34.07 -38.63
CA ILE A 616 11.35 32.99 -37.87
C ILE A 616 12.73 33.39 -37.41
#